data_AF-A0AAJ0FVI4-F1
#
_entry.id   AF-A0AAJ0FVI4-F1
#
_cell.length_a   1.000
_cell.length_b   1.000
_cell.length_c   1.000
_cell.angle_alpha   90.00
_cell.angle_beta   90.00
_cell.angle_gamma   90.00
#
_symmetry.space_group_name_H-M   'P 1'
#
loop_
_entity.id
_entity.type
_entity.pdbx_description
1 polymer ?
#
loop_
_entity_poly.entity_id
_entity_poly.type
_entity_poly.pdbx_seq_one_letter_code
_entity_poly.pdbx_strand_id
1 'polypeptide(L)' 'MPNIAPGSRPKAIPPSEQVENAEFLQLGEFQGVDTLTVSEAALVVSAVLAKRGIDCNTVQHNP' A
#
# COMPACT_ATOMS: atom_id res chain seq x y z
N MET A 1 16.35 -24.67 3.59
CA MET A 1 15.38 -23.56 3.52
C MET A 1 15.96 -22.40 4.32
N PRO A 2 16.46 -21.32 3.72
CA PRO A 2 16.99 -20.20 4.50
C PRO A 2 15.85 -19.46 5.20
N ASN A 3 15.98 -19.31 6.51
CA ASN A 3 15.07 -18.62 7.42
C ASN A 3 15.25 -17.10 7.25
N ILE A 4 14.23 -16.39 6.77
CA ILE A 4 14.25 -14.92 6.66
C ILE A 4 14.02 -14.39 8.08
N ALA A 5 15.10 -14.06 8.78
CA ALA A 5 15.02 -13.41 10.09
C ALA A 5 14.32 -12.04 9.95
N PRO A 6 13.35 -11.69 10.82
CA PRO A 6 12.76 -10.37 10.82
C PRO A 6 13.82 -9.35 11.23
N GLY A 7 14.22 -8.51 10.27
CA GLY A 7 15.18 -7.43 10.50
C GLY A 7 14.67 -6.44 11.55
N SER A 8 15.61 -5.90 12.34
CA SER A 8 15.35 -4.85 13.34
C SER A 8 14.75 -3.61 12.68
N ARG A 9 13.57 -3.17 13.16
CA ARG A 9 12.94 -1.92 12.70
C ARG A 9 13.77 -0.73 13.21
N PRO A 10 14.20 0.20 12.33
CA PRO A 10 14.85 1.44 12.76
C PRO A 10 13.98 2.20 13.77
N LYS A 11 14.64 2.85 14.75
CA LYS A 11 13.97 3.71 15.74
C LYS A 11 13.20 4.80 14.99
N ALA A 12 11.92 5.00 15.32
CA ALA A 12 11.10 6.02 14.68
C ALA A 12 11.76 7.40 14.85
N ILE A 13 11.88 8.13 13.73
CA ILE A 13 12.36 9.52 13.72
C ILE A 13 11.32 10.38 14.45
N PRO A 14 11.73 11.28 15.36
CA PRO A 14 10.81 12.16 16.08
C PRO A 14 9.99 13.03 15.11
N PRO A 15 8.68 13.23 15.37
CA PRO A 15 7.74 13.90 14.45
C PRO A 15 8.11 15.36 14.11
N SER A 16 8.96 16.00 14.93
CA SER A 16 9.40 17.38 14.75
C SER A 16 10.38 17.63 13.59
N GLU A 17 10.84 16.57 12.89
CA GLU A 17 11.72 16.69 11.71
C GLU A 17 11.00 16.46 10.37
N GLN A 18 9.69 16.14 10.40
CA GLN A 18 8.90 16.02 9.17
C GLN A 18 8.51 17.42 8.67
N VAL A 19 9.34 17.98 7.79
CA VAL A 19 9.00 19.22 7.09
C VAL A 19 7.92 18.89 6.05
N GLU A 20 6.67 19.22 6.35
CA GLU A 20 5.59 19.24 5.36
C GLU A 20 5.83 20.41 4.39
N ASN A 21 6.75 20.21 3.45
CA ASN A 21 6.82 21.07 2.27
C ASN A 21 5.63 20.71 1.38
N ALA A 22 4.64 21.59 1.30
CA ALA A 22 3.42 21.41 0.52
C ALA A 22 3.67 21.11 -0.99
N GLU A 23 4.90 21.35 -1.46
CA GLU A 23 5.33 21.13 -2.84
C GLU A 23 5.97 19.74 -3.07
N PHE A 24 6.47 19.09 -2.00
CA PHE A 24 7.13 17.79 -2.05
C PHE A 24 6.72 16.90 -0.88
N LEU A 25 5.84 15.95 -1.16
CA LEU A 25 5.42 14.93 -0.20
C LEU A 25 6.55 13.91 -0.01
N GLN A 26 7.13 13.85 1.20
CA GLN A 26 8.12 12.84 1.56
C GLN A 26 7.42 11.51 1.84
N LEU A 27 7.54 10.54 0.94
CA LEU A 27 6.88 9.23 1.04
C LEU A 27 7.75 8.16 1.75
N GLY A 28 8.93 8.55 2.25
CA GLY A 28 9.86 7.63 2.90
C GLY A 28 10.32 6.52 1.95
N GLU A 29 10.06 5.26 2.32
CA GLU A 29 10.43 4.09 1.52
C GLU A 29 9.67 3.97 0.19
N PHE A 30 8.56 4.70 0.04
CA PHE A 30 7.77 4.74 -1.19
C PHE A 30 8.16 5.91 -2.11
N GLN A 31 9.24 6.63 -1.81
CA GLN A 31 9.72 7.70 -2.67
C GLN A 31 10.22 7.14 -4.01
N GLY A 32 9.76 7.73 -5.12
CA GLY A 32 10.16 7.32 -6.47
C GLY A 32 9.59 5.98 -6.93
N VAL A 33 8.61 5.43 -6.21
CA VAL A 33 7.86 4.26 -6.63
C VAL A 33 6.75 4.69 -7.58
N ASP A 34 6.53 3.91 -8.65
CA ASP A 34 5.41 4.13 -9.55
C ASP A 34 4.08 4.03 -8.78
N THR A 35 3.25 5.06 -8.91
CA THR A 35 1.95 5.12 -8.24
C THR A 35 0.85 4.71 -9.21
N LEU A 36 -0.18 4.06 -8.66
CA LEU A 36 -1.42 3.81 -9.38
C LEU A 36 -2.44 4.87 -8.95
N THR A 37 -3.15 5.42 -9.92
CA THR A 37 -4.38 6.17 -9.70
C THR A 37 -5.46 5.26 -9.11
N VAL A 38 -6.50 5.87 -8.55
CA VAL A 38 -7.62 5.14 -7.94
C VAL A 38 -8.27 4.16 -8.93
N SER A 39 -8.46 4.59 -10.18
CA SER A 39 -9.03 3.75 -11.23
C SER A 39 -8.11 2.60 -11.64
N GLU A 40 -6.79 2.82 -11.69
CA GLU A 40 -5.83 1.77 -12.02
C GLU A 40 -5.77 0.71 -10.93
N ALA A 41 -5.71 1.13 -9.66
CA ALA A 41 -5.73 0.21 -8.54
C ALA A 41 -7.00 -0.66 -8.54
N ALA A 42 -8.16 -0.06 -8.82
CA ALA A 42 -9.42 -0.79 -8.92
C ALA A 42 -9.37 -1.86 -10.02
N LEU A 43 -8.89 -1.52 -11.22
CA LEU A 43 -8.77 -2.47 -12.33
C LEU A 43 -7.78 -3.61 -12.01
N VAL A 44 -6.64 -3.30 -11.38
CA VAL A 44 -5.64 -4.31 -10.97
C VAL A 44 -6.26 -5.27 -9.95
N VAL A 45 -6.97 -4.76 -8.95
CA VAL A 45 -7.64 -5.59 -7.93
C VAL A 45 -8.71 -6.46 -8.57
N SER A 46 -9.59 -5.89 -9.40
CA SER A 46 -10.64 -6.65 -10.10
C SER A 46 -10.04 -7.75 -10.98
N ALA A 47 -8.98 -7.46 -11.72
CA ALA A 47 -8.30 -8.45 -12.55
C ALA A 47 -7.68 -9.58 -11.72
N VAL A 48 -7.07 -9.26 -10.58
CA VAL A 48 -6.49 -10.27 -9.66
C VAL A 48 -7.58 -11.15 -9.05
N LEU A 49 -8.70 -10.57 -8.62
CA LEU A 49 -9.83 -11.34 -8.05
C LEU A 49 -10.47 -12.26 -9.09
N ALA A 50 -10.72 -11.74 -10.31
CA ALA A 50 -11.24 -12.52 -11.43
C ALA A 50 -10.31 -13.70 -11.77
N LYS A 51 -8.99 -13.46 -11.80
CA LYS A 51 -7.99 -14.52 -12.04
C LYS A 51 -8.00 -15.60 -10.97
N ARG A 52 -8.33 -15.26 -9.72
CA ARG A 52 -8.39 -16.20 -8.60
C ARG A 52 -9.71 -16.98 -8.53
N GLY A 53 -10.69 -16.64 -9.39
CA GLY A 53 -12.04 -17.21 -9.31
C GLY A 53 -12.76 -16.82 -8.01
N ILE A 54 -12.35 -15.74 -7.36
CA ILE A 54 -13.00 -15.21 -6.16
C ILE A 54 -14.00 -14.18 -6.65
N ASP A 55 -15.25 -14.61 -6.84
CA ASP A 55 -16.36 -13.72 -7.17
C ASP A 55 -16.56 -12.75 -5.99
N CYS A 56 -16.37 -11.45 -6.23
CA CYS A 56 -16.47 -10.39 -5.24
C CYS A 56 -17.90 -10.08 -4.79
N ASN A 57 -18.84 -11.04 -4.87
CA ASN A 57 -20.25 -10.84 -4.54
C ASN A 57 -20.54 -10.86 -3.02
N THR A 58 -19.57 -10.52 -2.17
CA THR A 58 -19.78 -10.32 -0.73
C THR A 58 -20.05 -8.85 -0.42
N VAL A 59 -21.02 -8.24 -1.10
CA VAL A 59 -21.79 -7.15 -0.49
C VAL A 59 -22.86 -7.85 0.36
N GLN A 60 -22.45 -8.31 1.54
CA GLN A 60 -23.37 -8.75 2.58
C GLN A 60 -24.14 -7.52 3.05
N HIS A 61 -25.34 -7.34 2.49
CA HIS A 61 -26.36 -6.45 3.01
C HIS A 61 -26.66 -6.85 4.45
N ASN A 62 -26.16 -6.07 5.41
CA ASN A 62 -26.64 -6.13 6.79
C ASN A 62 -27.90 -5.26 6.87
N PRO A 63 -29.04 -5.77 7.37
CA PRO A 63 -30.25 -4.97 7.60
C PRO A 63 -30.07 -3.91 8.69
#